data_AF-A0A959ZXX9-F1
#
_entry.id   AF-A0A959ZXX9-F1
#
_cell.length_a   1.000
_cell.length_b   1.000
_cell.length_c   1.000
_cell.angle_alpha   90.00
_cell.angle_beta   90.00
_cell.angle_gamma   90.00
#
_symmetry.space_group_name_H-M   'P 1'
#
loop_
_entity.id
_entity.type
_entity.pdbx_description
1 polymer ?
#
loop_
_entity_poly.entity_id
_entity_poly.type
_entity_poly.pdbx_seq_one_letter_code
_entity_poly.pdbx_strand_id
1 'polypeptide(L)'
;MADLASELHPFAESLLEPGEELLGACVASQQRRFKGWMVAVAVTPERIVIQRMAKGREFKADGEPMSLRPEDIASARAGGAGTWGASPTSEIMERTTIDLKIRTTAGEKLRLMMMRGEGKVVGNLGGGEIQSAGVQALAEWFERNAA
;
A
#
# COMPACT_ATOMS: atom_id res chain seq x y z
N MET A 1 13.40 18.42 7.43
CA MET A 1 12.11 17.93 6.88
C MET A 1 12.20 16.42 6.99
N ALA A 2 11.29 15.76 7.71
CA ALA A 2 11.36 14.32 7.94
C ALA A 2 11.27 13.58 6.60
N ASP A 3 12.18 12.62 6.41
CA ASP A 3 12.13 11.70 5.28
C ASP A 3 11.01 10.68 5.52
N LEU A 4 10.30 10.25 4.47
CA LEU A 4 9.16 9.33 4.58
C LEU A 4 9.55 8.07 5.37
N ALA A 5 10.76 7.57 5.17
CA ALA A 5 11.28 6.42 5.88
C ALA A 5 11.33 6.60 7.40
N SER A 6 11.69 7.80 7.86
CA SER A 6 11.84 8.10 9.29
C SER A 6 10.52 8.07 10.07
N GLU A 7 9.38 8.21 9.39
CA GLU A 7 8.06 8.10 10.03
C GLU A 7 7.34 6.80 9.68
N LEU A 8 7.41 6.35 8.43
CA LEU A 8 6.71 5.14 7.98
C LEU A 8 7.32 3.86 8.59
N HIS A 9 8.64 3.77 8.70
CA HIS A 9 9.28 2.56 9.24
C HIS A 9 8.85 2.28 10.70
N PRO A 10 9.02 3.20 11.67
CA PRO A 10 8.59 2.94 13.05
C PRO A 10 7.08 2.78 13.17
N PHE A 11 6.29 3.47 12.34
CA PHE A 11 4.85 3.26 12.29
C PHE A 11 4.50 1.85 11.84
N ALA A 12 5.13 1.36 10.76
CA ALA A 12 4.92 0.02 10.25
C ALA A 12 5.35 -1.04 11.28
N GLU A 13 6.52 -0.91 11.90
CA GLU A 13 6.99 -1.80 12.98
C GLU A 13 5.99 -1.86 14.15
N SER A 14 5.34 -0.75 14.50
CA SER A 14 4.33 -0.74 15.57
C SER A 14 3.06 -1.55 15.26
N LEU A 15 2.85 -1.93 13.99
CA LEU A 15 1.72 -2.77 13.56
C LEU A 15 2.02 -4.27 13.67
N LEU A 16 3.28 -4.63 13.89
CA LEU A 16 3.72 -6.02 13.90
C LEU A 16 3.47 -6.66 15.27
N GLU A 17 3.18 -7.96 15.25
CA GLU A 17 3.18 -8.78 16.45
C GLU A 17 4.64 -9.03 16.93
N PRO A 18 4.86 -9.26 18.23
CA PRO A 18 6.21 -9.54 18.74
C PRO A 18 6.86 -10.72 18.02
N GLY A 19 8.03 -10.46 17.41
CA GLY A 19 8.79 -11.47 16.67
C GLY A 19 8.51 -11.53 15.17
N GLU A 20 7.56 -10.76 14.65
CA GLU A 20 7.41 -10.58 13.21
C GLU A 20 8.54 -9.73 12.63
N GLU A 21 8.97 -10.06 11.41
CA GLU A 21 9.95 -9.29 10.65
C GLU A 21 9.23 -8.39 9.64
N LEU A 22 9.60 -7.11 9.60
CA LEU A 22 9.13 -6.17 8.58
C LEU A 22 9.97 -6.33 7.31
N LEU A 23 9.41 -6.95 6.28
CA LEU A 23 10.06 -7.11 4.98
C LEU A 23 10.01 -5.82 4.14
N GLY A 24 8.97 -5.01 4.33
CA GLY A 24 8.82 -3.75 3.64
C GLY A 24 7.57 -3.00 4.07
N ALA A 25 7.56 -1.68 3.82
CA ALA A 25 6.43 -0.83 4.16
C ALA A 25 6.17 0.20 3.06
N CYS A 26 4.91 0.43 2.70
CA CYS A 26 4.55 1.45 1.74
C CYS A 26 3.24 2.17 2.13
N VAL A 27 3.00 3.33 1.54
CA VAL A 27 1.75 4.06 1.69
C VAL A 27 0.90 3.86 0.44
N ALA A 28 -0.39 3.65 0.64
CA ALA A 28 -1.38 3.56 -0.42
C ALA A 28 -2.57 4.47 -0.18
N SER A 29 -3.23 4.89 -1.26
CA SER A 29 -4.60 5.40 -1.19
C SER A 29 -5.56 4.23 -1.32
N GLN A 30 -6.37 4.00 -0.30
CA GLN A 30 -7.45 3.03 -0.34
C GLN A 30 -8.76 3.69 -0.76
N GLN A 31 -9.46 3.10 -1.73
CA GLN A 31 -10.76 3.59 -2.20
C GLN A 31 -11.89 2.60 -1.88
N ARG A 32 -12.97 3.10 -1.26
CA ARG A 32 -14.24 2.36 -1.05
C ARG A 32 -15.44 3.27 -1.28
N ARG A 33 -16.34 2.89 -2.20
CA ARG A 33 -17.64 3.55 -2.47
C ARG A 33 -17.55 5.09 -2.42
N PHE A 34 -16.70 5.67 -3.28
CA PHE A 34 -16.49 7.13 -3.42
C PHE A 34 -15.75 7.82 -2.27
N LYS A 35 -15.31 7.10 -1.24
CA LYS A 35 -14.41 7.63 -0.20
C LYS A 35 -13.00 7.09 -0.41
N GLY A 36 -12.02 7.98 -0.30
CA GLY A 36 -10.60 7.64 -0.31
C GLY A 36 -9.94 8.04 1.01
N TRP A 37 -9.02 7.22 1.50
CA TRP A 37 -8.16 7.55 2.63
C TRP A 37 -6.76 6.96 2.42
N MET A 38 -5.80 7.44 3.20
CA MET A 38 -4.43 6.93 3.19
C MET A 38 -4.33 5.74 4.14
N VAL A 39 -3.57 4.73 3.72
CA VAL A 39 -3.24 3.57 4.53
C VAL A 39 -1.73 3.35 4.49
N ALA A 40 -1.16 2.91 5.60
CA ALA A 40 0.14 2.25 5.60
C ALA A 40 -0.08 0.75 5.37
N VAL A 41 0.80 0.15 4.58
CA VAL A 41 0.86 -1.28 4.33
C VAL A 41 2.19 -1.76 4.87
N ALA A 42 2.16 -2.62 5.88
CA ALA A 42 3.33 -3.35 6.37
C ALA A 42 3.30 -4.77 5.82
N VAL A 43 4.44 -5.25 5.32
CA VAL A 43 4.58 -6.58 4.72
C VAL A 43 5.48 -7.41 5.62
N THR A 44 4.99 -8.57 6.02
CA THR A 44 5.74 -9.58 6.79
C THR A 44 5.80 -10.87 5.99
N PRO A 45 6.57 -11.89 6.41
CA PRO A 45 6.58 -13.18 5.73
C PRO A 45 5.18 -13.84 5.67
N GLU A 46 4.40 -13.76 6.75
CA GLU A 46 3.16 -14.52 6.90
C GLU A 46 1.89 -13.74 6.56
N ARG A 47 1.96 -12.40 6.59
CA ARG A 47 0.78 -11.55 6.38
C ARG A 47 1.13 -10.16 5.90
N ILE A 48 0.12 -9.48 5.36
CA ILE A 48 0.15 -8.04 5.16
C ILE A 48 -0.79 -7.36 6.16
N VAL A 49 -0.36 -6.22 6.69
CA VAL A 49 -1.15 -5.40 7.61
C VAL A 49 -1.45 -4.06 6.95
N ILE A 50 -2.73 -3.72 6.85
CA ILE A 50 -3.23 -2.48 6.25
C ILE A 50 -3.82 -1.63 7.37
N GLN A 51 -3.12 -0.56 7.74
CA GLN A 51 -3.58 0.37 8.77
C GLN A 51 -4.03 1.68 8.12
N ARG A 52 -5.29 2.05 8.35
CA ARG A 52 -5.77 3.39 7.97
C ARG A 52 -5.07 4.46 8.79
N MET A 53 -4.69 5.53 8.11
CA MET A 53 -4.02 6.69 8.71
C MET A 53 -5.01 7.81 8.98
N ALA A 54 -4.81 8.51 10.09
CA ALA A 54 -5.56 9.72 10.42
C ALA A 54 -5.33 10.82 9.37
N LYS A 55 -6.31 11.73 9.24
CA LYS A 55 -6.15 12.90 8.38
C LYS A 55 -5.10 13.84 8.98
N GLY A 56 -4.06 14.15 8.21
CA GLY A 56 -3.00 15.05 8.66
C GLY A 56 -1.67 14.70 7.99
N ARG A 57 -0.59 15.26 8.50
CA ARG A 57 0.78 14.96 8.06
C ARG A 57 1.50 13.97 8.99
N GLU A 58 0.81 13.45 9.99
CA GLU A 58 1.36 12.57 11.02
C GLU A 58 1.02 11.10 10.72
N PHE A 59 1.98 10.20 10.97
CA PHE A 59 1.78 8.76 10.92
C PHE A 59 1.06 8.28 12.18
N LYS A 60 -0.27 8.41 12.17
CA LYS A 60 -1.15 8.01 13.27
C LYS A 60 -2.22 7.06 12.77
N ALA A 61 -2.48 5.99 13.50
CA ALA A 61 -3.54 5.04 13.21
C ALA A 61 -4.94 5.66 13.37
N ASP A 62 -5.85 5.30 12.49
CA ASP A 62 -7.28 5.65 12.51
C ASP A 62 -8.13 4.38 12.32
N GLY A 63 -8.59 3.82 13.44
CA GLY A 63 -9.33 2.55 13.49
C GLY A 63 -8.42 1.32 13.60
N GLU A 64 -9.05 0.14 13.61
CA GLU A 64 -8.35 -1.14 13.70
C GLU A 64 -7.60 -1.49 12.40
N PRO A 65 -6.41 -2.10 12.48
CA PRO A 65 -5.68 -2.58 11.32
C PRO A 65 -6.40 -3.78 10.70
N MET A 66 -6.35 -3.88 9.38
CA MET A 66 -6.77 -5.05 8.64
C MET A 66 -5.55 -5.94 8.39
N SER A 67 -5.54 -7.12 9.00
CA SER A 67 -4.53 -8.15 8.79
C SER A 67 -5.03 -9.14 7.74
N LEU A 68 -4.26 -9.40 6.68
CA LEU A 68 -4.60 -10.38 5.64
C LEU A 68 -3.47 -11.40 5.52
N ARG A 69 -3.79 -12.66 5.76
CA ARG A 69 -2.93 -13.80 5.46
C ARG A 69 -3.19 -14.33 4.05
N PRO A 70 -2.34 -15.21 3.50
CA PRO A 70 -2.57 -15.82 2.20
C PRO A 70 -3.95 -16.46 2.06
N GLU A 71 -4.39 -17.19 3.08
CA GLU A 71 -5.69 -17.87 3.12
C GLU A 71 -6.89 -16.91 3.12
N ASP A 72 -6.68 -15.65 3.48
CA ASP A 72 -7.73 -14.63 3.45
C ASP A 72 -7.96 -14.05 2.05
N ILE A 73 -7.08 -14.36 1.08
CA ILE A 73 -7.10 -13.78 -0.26
C ILE A 73 -7.75 -14.75 -1.24
N ALA A 74 -8.94 -14.38 -1.72
CA ALA A 74 -9.62 -15.12 -2.79
C ALA A 74 -9.07 -14.80 -4.18
N SER A 75 -8.59 -13.58 -4.41
CA SER A 75 -7.89 -13.20 -5.65
C SER A 75 -7.20 -11.85 -5.50
N ALA A 76 -6.04 -11.67 -6.11
CA ALA A 76 -5.38 -10.37 -6.23
C ALA A 76 -5.08 -10.05 -7.71
N ARG A 77 -5.18 -8.77 -8.08
CA ARG A 77 -4.81 -8.28 -9.42
C ARG A 77 -4.11 -6.94 -9.29
N ALA A 78 -2.90 -6.85 -9.84
CA ALA A 78 -2.19 -5.59 -10.02
C ALA A 78 -2.38 -5.09 -11.46
N GLY A 79 -2.51 -3.77 -11.64
CA GLY A 79 -2.58 -3.13 -12.95
C GLY A 79 -2.31 -1.62 -12.88
N GLY A 80 -2.36 -0.95 -14.04
CA GLY A 80 -2.32 0.51 -14.13
C GLY A 80 -3.68 1.15 -13.83
N ALA A 81 -3.67 2.40 -13.35
CA ALA A 81 -4.88 3.15 -13.02
C ALA A 81 -5.63 3.67 -14.27
N GLY A 82 -6.21 2.79 -15.11
CA GLY A 82 -6.69 3.25 -16.43
C GLY A 82 -7.74 2.45 -17.21
N THR A 83 -8.46 1.46 -16.66
CA THR A 83 -9.35 0.63 -17.51
C THR A 83 -10.61 1.32 -18.06
N TRP A 84 -10.88 2.62 -17.81
CA TRP A 84 -11.99 3.35 -18.45
C TRP A 84 -11.68 4.84 -18.65
N GLY A 85 -11.40 5.27 -19.88
CA GLY A 85 -11.53 6.67 -20.34
C GLY A 85 -10.34 7.62 -20.13
N ALA A 86 -9.12 7.21 -20.47
CA ALA A 86 -7.89 7.96 -20.15
C ALA A 86 -7.79 9.36 -20.82
N SER A 87 -7.46 10.35 -19.99
CA SER A 87 -6.92 11.65 -20.40
C SER A 87 -5.39 11.62 -20.38
N PRO A 88 -4.67 12.53 -21.05
CA PRO A 88 -3.19 12.56 -21.07
C PRO A 88 -2.53 12.66 -19.67
N THR A 89 -3.24 13.23 -18.69
CA THR A 89 -2.77 13.28 -17.30
C THR A 89 -2.82 11.90 -16.61
N SER A 90 -3.77 11.05 -17.03
CA SER A 90 -3.89 9.67 -16.55
C SER A 90 -2.69 8.84 -17.02
N GLU A 91 -2.27 9.01 -18.28
CA GLU A 91 -1.08 8.33 -18.84
C GLU A 91 0.24 8.67 -18.11
N ILE A 92 0.39 9.91 -17.62
CA ILE A 92 1.57 10.31 -16.83
C ILE A 92 1.52 9.71 -15.42
N MET A 93 0.35 9.66 -14.79
CA MET A 93 0.18 9.01 -13.48
C MET A 93 0.31 7.49 -13.56
N GLU A 94 -0.04 6.88 -14.70
CA GLU A 94 0.07 5.43 -14.95
C GLU A 94 1.51 4.90 -14.88
N ARG A 95 2.49 5.69 -15.33
CA ARG A 95 3.91 5.29 -15.25
C ARG A 95 4.42 5.26 -13.80
N THR A 96 3.73 5.93 -12.88
CA THR A 96 4.20 6.17 -11.51
C THR A 96 3.33 5.52 -10.44
N THR A 97 2.18 4.93 -10.81
CA THR A 97 1.17 4.40 -9.85
C THR A 97 0.81 2.94 -10.15
N ILE A 98 0.68 2.13 -9.09
CA ILE A 98 0.23 0.73 -9.12
C ILE A 98 -1.17 0.65 -8.49
N ASP A 99 -2.14 0.08 -9.20
CA ASP A 99 -3.49 -0.22 -8.71
C ASP A 99 -3.58 -1.70 -8.34
N LEU A 100 -3.59 -2.01 -7.04
CA LEU A 100 -3.74 -3.35 -6.49
C LEU A 100 -5.18 -3.56 -6.02
N LYS A 101 -5.84 -4.56 -6.61
CA LYS A 101 -7.20 -4.98 -6.26
C LYS A 101 -7.14 -6.32 -5.57
N ILE A 102 -7.58 -6.37 -4.31
CA ILE A 102 -7.65 -7.60 -3.51
C ILE A 102 -9.12 -7.94 -3.28
N ARG A 103 -9.47 -9.20 -3.47
CA ARG A 103 -10.73 -9.78 -3.00
C ARG A 103 -10.43 -10.74 -1.88
N THR A 104 -11.05 -10.55 -0.73
CA THR A 104 -10.90 -11.48 0.39
C THR A 104 -11.88 -12.65 0.27
N THR A 105 -11.59 -13.75 0.95
CA THR A 105 -12.48 -14.92 1.06
C THR A 105 -13.80 -14.58 1.76
N ALA A 106 -13.80 -13.59 2.65
CA ALA A 106 -14.99 -13.00 3.25
C ALA A 106 -15.84 -12.14 2.28
N GLY A 107 -15.39 -11.97 1.02
CA GLY A 107 -16.11 -11.22 -0.01
C GLY A 107 -15.82 -9.72 -0.03
N GLU A 108 -14.89 -9.23 0.79
CA GLU A 108 -14.49 -7.82 0.76
C GLU A 108 -13.66 -7.52 -0.49
N LYS A 109 -13.79 -6.29 -0.98
CA LYS A 109 -13.03 -5.80 -2.14
C LYS A 109 -12.25 -4.57 -1.71
N LEU A 110 -10.93 -4.66 -1.82
CA LEU A 110 -9.98 -3.61 -1.49
C LEU A 110 -9.35 -3.12 -2.78
N ARG A 111 -9.23 -1.81 -2.91
CA ARG A 111 -8.50 -1.16 -4.00
C ARG A 111 -7.45 -0.25 -3.38
N LEU A 112 -6.19 -0.58 -3.58
CA LEU A 112 -5.02 0.13 -3.07
C LEU A 112 -4.28 0.73 -4.25
N MET A 113 -4.14 2.06 -4.26
CA MET A 113 -3.33 2.76 -5.26
C MET A 113 -2.05 3.24 -4.58
N MET A 114 -0.92 2.76 -5.07
CA MET A 114 0.41 3.04 -4.51
C MET A 114 1.28 3.77 -5.52
N MET A 115 2.12 4.68 -5.06
CA MET A 115 3.19 5.21 -5.91
C MET A 115 4.29 4.15 -6.03
N ARG A 116 4.86 3.98 -7.23
CA ARG A 116 5.99 3.08 -7.50
C ARG A 116 7.30 3.57 -6.85
N GLY A 117 7.35 4.83 -6.41
CA GLY A 117 8.53 5.44 -5.79
C GLY A 117 9.46 6.17 -6.77
N GLU A 118 9.31 5.92 -8.08
CA GLU A 118 10.10 6.58 -9.13
C GLU A 118 9.43 7.89 -9.57
N GLY A 119 9.90 9.03 -9.05
CA GLY A 119 9.55 10.34 -9.57
C GLY A 119 9.78 11.51 -8.62
N LYS A 120 10.53 12.53 -9.07
CA LYS A 120 10.53 13.88 -8.49
C LYS A 120 9.22 14.58 -8.85
N VAL A 121 8.10 14.19 -8.24
CA VAL A 121 6.82 14.90 -8.43
C VAL A 121 6.61 15.84 -7.24
N VAL A 122 6.69 17.14 -7.54
CA VAL A 122 6.28 18.34 -6.78
C VAL A 122 6.19 18.17 -5.26
N GLY A 123 7.25 18.62 -4.57
CA GLY A 123 7.27 18.80 -3.12
C GLY A 123 7.71 17.57 -2.32
N ASN A 124 8.88 16.97 -2.63
CA ASN A 124 9.55 15.93 -1.83
C ASN A 124 8.69 14.73 -1.36
N LEU A 125 7.51 14.52 -1.94
CA LEU A 125 6.56 13.43 -1.67
C LEU A 125 6.64 12.33 -2.74
N GLY A 126 7.73 12.30 -3.53
CA GLY A 126 8.08 11.12 -4.30
C GLY A 126 8.47 10.04 -3.30
N GLY A 127 7.77 8.90 -3.31
CA GLY A 127 7.73 7.91 -2.22
C GLY A 127 9.06 7.37 -1.68
N GLY A 128 10.22 7.75 -2.23
CA GLY A 128 11.51 7.40 -1.66
C GLY A 128 11.79 5.89 -1.70
N GLU A 129 12.95 5.52 -1.15
CA GLU A 129 13.42 4.13 -1.17
C GLU A 129 12.49 3.19 -0.39
N ILE A 130 11.95 3.66 0.74
CA ILE A 130 11.02 2.85 1.56
C ILE A 130 9.76 2.49 0.79
N GLN A 131 9.17 3.41 0.01
CA GLN A 131 7.98 3.10 -0.79
C GLN A 131 8.30 2.07 -1.87
N SER A 132 9.41 2.23 -2.58
CA SER A 132 9.81 1.30 -3.66
C SER A 132 10.07 -0.10 -3.09
N ALA A 133 10.84 -0.19 -2.00
CA ALA A 133 11.12 -1.44 -1.30
C ALA A 133 9.84 -2.09 -0.76
N GLY A 134 8.92 -1.31 -0.18
CA GLY A 134 7.65 -1.81 0.31
C GLY A 134 6.72 -2.32 -0.79
N VAL A 135 6.66 -1.64 -1.93
CA VAL A 135 5.92 -2.10 -3.11
C VAL A 135 6.51 -3.40 -3.66
N GLN A 136 7.84 -3.51 -3.72
CA GLN A 136 8.51 -4.73 -4.14
C GLN A 136 8.24 -5.89 -3.16
N ALA A 137 8.40 -5.66 -1.85
CA ALA A 137 8.10 -6.67 -0.83
C ALA A 137 6.64 -7.16 -0.93
N LEU A 138 5.70 -6.24 -1.17
CA LEU A 138 4.29 -6.58 -1.37
C LEU A 138 4.09 -7.44 -2.63
N ALA A 139 4.74 -7.09 -3.73
CA ALA A 139 4.66 -7.88 -4.97
C ALA A 139 5.23 -9.28 -4.78
N GLU A 140 6.42 -9.40 -4.19
CA GLU A 140 7.05 -10.68 -3.88
C GLU A 140 6.19 -11.53 -2.95
N TRP A 141 5.54 -10.90 -1.96
CA TRP A 141 4.64 -11.60 -1.05
C TRP A 141 3.44 -12.20 -1.81
N PHE A 142 2.83 -11.47 -2.74
CA PHE A 142 1.77 -12.02 -3.59
C PHE A 142 2.29 -13.08 -4.56
N GLU A 143 3.48 -12.93 -5.15
CA GLU A 143 4.05 -13.95 -6.04
C GLU A 143 4.34 -15.28 -5.33
N ARG A 144 4.77 -15.22 -4.05
CA ARG A 144 5.04 -16.42 -3.25
C ARG A 144 3.78 -17.11 -2.75
N ASN A 145 2.69 -16.36 -2.54
CA ASN A 145 1.53 -16.82 -1.78
C ASN A 145 0.21 -16.84 -2.56
N ALA A 146 0.09 -16.14 -3.69
CA ALA A 146 -1.08 -16.18 -4.54
C ALA A 146 -0.95 -17.35 -5.54
N ALA A 147 -1.49 -18.51 -5.15
CA ALA A 147 -1.73 -19.64 -6.04
C ALA A 147 -3.05 -19.50 -6.82
#